data_AF-A0A4Q3Y1T2-F1
#
_entry.id   AF-A0A4Q3Y1T2-F1
#
_cell.length_a   1.000
_cell.length_b   1.000
_cell.length_c   1.000
_cell.angle_alpha   90.00
_cell.angle_beta   90.00
_cell.angle_gamma   90.00
#
_symmetry.space_group_name_H-M   'P 1'
#
loop_
_entity.id
_entity.type
_entity.pdbx_description
1 polymer ?
#
loop_
_entity_poly.entity_id
_entity_poly.type
_entity_poly.pdbx_seq_one_letter_code
_entity_poly.pdbx_strand_id
1 'polypeptide(L)'
;MESSDIASPRQFPQALRAVRARRGLLQKSVALDLGIDAAVLCATEKGARGPLSDDRLALLAARLALTPEEHQALLWAARHDRVISQLEASGGSRQELLLVSKAMTAWNHMEGAQREGWLNQVIRLADSAVMLHAAVVPNAMEAAMS
;
A
#
# COMPACT_ATOMS: atom_id res chain seq x y z
N MET A 1 21.37 -9.65 16.47
CA MET A 1 21.67 -8.28 16.03
C MET A 1 20.62 -7.93 15.00
N GLU A 2 19.74 -7.02 15.39
CA GLU A 2 18.51 -6.64 14.70
C GLU A 2 18.76 -6.09 13.31
N SER A 3 17.99 -6.55 12.33
CA SER A 3 17.18 -5.66 11.48
C SER A 3 16.26 -6.56 10.64
N SER A 4 15.15 -7.01 11.23
CA SER A 4 13.99 -7.27 10.38
C SER A 4 13.54 -5.89 9.96
N ASP A 5 14.05 -5.45 8.81
CA ASP A 5 13.53 -4.27 8.12
C ASP A 5 12.14 -4.70 7.63
N ILE A 6 11.18 -4.76 8.57
CA ILE A 6 9.88 -5.36 8.30
C ILE A 6 9.21 -4.42 7.30
N ALA A 7 9.19 -4.84 6.04
CA ALA A 7 8.66 -4.06 4.93
C ALA A 7 7.36 -3.36 5.36
N SER A 8 7.31 -2.04 5.24
CA SER A 8 6.10 -1.28 5.53
C SER A 8 5.02 -1.69 4.52
N PRO A 9 3.78 -1.99 4.95
CA PRO A 9 2.66 -2.17 4.03
C PRO A 9 2.14 -0.84 3.49
N ARG A 10 2.74 0.30 3.84
CA ARG A 10 2.36 1.65 3.38
C ARG A 10 3.38 2.19 2.38
N GLN A 11 2.90 2.78 1.30
CA GLN A 11 3.69 3.28 0.16
C GLN A 11 3.70 4.81 0.07
N PHE A 12 2.63 5.47 0.50
CA PHE A 12 2.48 6.92 0.32
C PHE A 12 3.55 7.77 1.04
N PRO A 13 3.92 7.49 2.32
CA PRO A 13 4.89 8.30 3.04
C PRO A 13 6.25 8.37 2.32
N GLN A 14 6.71 7.23 1.80
CA GLN A 14 7.97 7.14 1.07
C GLN A 14 7.88 7.84 -0.29
N ALA A 15 6.77 7.66 -1.02
CA ALA A 15 6.56 8.30 -2.31
C ALA A 15 6.53 9.83 -2.19
N LEU A 16 5.78 10.37 -1.21
CA LEU A 16 5.69 11.80 -0.93
C LEU A 16 7.06 12.39 -0.56
N ARG A 17 7.78 11.72 0.35
CA ARG A 17 9.11 12.15 0.77
C ARG A 17 10.11 12.14 -0.40
N ALA A 18 10.04 11.11 -1.27
CA ALA A 18 10.92 11.01 -2.43
C ALA A 18 10.68 12.14 -3.43
N VAL A 19 9.41 12.43 -3.76
CA VAL A 19 9.04 13.54 -4.66
C VAL A 19 9.54 14.89 -4.11
N ARG A 20 9.36 15.12 -2.80
CA ARG A 20 9.85 16.34 -2.14
C ARG A 20 11.37 16.43 -2.15
N ALA A 21 12.05 15.36 -1.74
CA ALA A 21 13.52 15.33 -1.60
C ALA A 21 14.23 15.48 -2.94
N ARG A 22 13.72 14.87 -4.02
CA ARG A 22 14.26 15.01 -5.38
C ARG A 22 14.28 16.46 -5.88
N ARG A 23 13.38 17.29 -5.36
CA ARG A 23 13.28 18.72 -5.68
C ARG A 23 14.01 19.62 -4.67
N GLY A 24 14.68 19.06 -3.67
CA GLY A 24 15.35 19.83 -2.62
C GLY A 24 14.41 20.66 -1.75
N LEU A 25 13.12 20.32 -1.71
CA LEU A 25 12.11 21.16 -1.06
C LEU A 25 12.08 20.93 0.46
N LEU A 26 12.02 22.02 1.21
CA LEU A 26 11.82 21.98 2.64
C LEU A 26 10.39 21.57 2.97
N GLN A 27 10.22 20.67 3.94
CA GLN A 27 8.90 20.19 4.37
C GLN A 27 7.98 21.36 4.77
N LYS A 28 8.50 22.35 5.50
CA LYS A 28 7.74 23.55 5.89
C LYS A 28 7.24 24.37 4.69
N SER A 29 8.03 24.46 3.62
CA SER A 29 7.63 25.17 2.39
C SER A 29 6.45 24.46 1.72
N VAL A 30 6.56 23.14 1.54
CA VAL A 30 5.49 22.35 0.94
C VAL A 30 4.20 22.41 1.78
N ALA A 31 4.30 22.39 3.10
CA ALA A 31 3.14 22.54 3.97
C ALA A 31 2.42 23.89 3.76
N LEU A 32 3.19 24.98 3.64
CA LEU A 32 2.65 26.32 3.35
C LEU A 32 1.98 26.37 1.98
N ASP A 33 2.63 25.83 0.94
CA ASP A 33 2.08 25.80 -0.43
C ASP A 33 0.78 24.98 -0.53
N LEU A 34 0.69 23.94 0.29
CA LEU A 34 -0.49 23.12 0.44
C LEU A 34 -1.53 23.71 1.38
N GLY A 35 -1.26 24.81 2.09
CA GLY A 35 -2.17 25.38 3.09
C GLY A 35 -2.51 24.39 4.22
N ILE A 36 -1.53 23.59 4.67
CA ILE A 36 -1.66 22.66 5.79
C ILE A 36 -0.58 22.94 6.86
N ASP A 37 -0.83 22.48 8.08
CA ASP A 37 0.15 22.58 9.14
C ASP A 37 1.39 21.70 8.87
N ALA A 38 2.58 22.18 9.24
CA ALA A 38 3.83 21.46 9.02
C ALA A 38 3.90 20.13 9.79
N ALA A 39 3.30 20.03 10.97
CA ALA A 39 3.19 18.79 11.72
C ALA A 39 2.26 17.79 11.03
N VAL A 40 1.22 18.25 10.34
CA VAL A 40 0.35 17.39 9.51
C VAL A 40 1.16 16.76 8.38
N LEU A 41 1.91 17.56 7.62
CA LEU A 41 2.76 17.04 6.55
C LEU A 41 3.83 16.09 7.10
N CYS A 42 4.44 16.42 8.24
CA CYS A 42 5.42 15.57 8.92
C CYS A 42 4.84 14.22 9.33
N ALA A 43 3.66 14.20 9.95
CA ALA A 43 2.97 12.97 10.35
C ALA A 43 2.60 12.10 9.13
N THR A 44 2.16 12.72 8.04
CA THR A 44 1.87 12.03 6.79
C THR A 44 3.15 11.45 6.15
N GLU A 45 4.24 12.20 6.09
CA GLU A 45 5.53 11.68 5.59
C GLU A 45 6.13 10.59 6.48
N LYS A 46 5.72 10.48 7.75
CA LYS A 46 6.10 9.39 8.66
C LYS A 46 5.14 8.20 8.61
N GLY A 47 3.99 8.33 7.95
CA GLY A 47 2.93 7.31 7.92
C GLY A 47 2.08 7.24 9.20
N ALA A 48 2.29 8.16 10.15
CA ALA A 48 1.47 8.29 11.36
C ALA A 48 0.09 8.90 11.08
N ARG A 49 -0.04 9.61 9.95
CA ARG A 49 -1.31 10.12 9.43
C ARG A 49 -1.53 9.57 8.02
N GLY A 50 -2.80 9.36 7.69
CA GLY A 50 -3.21 8.88 6.36
C GLY A 50 -2.76 9.81 5.21
N PRO A 51 -2.87 9.31 3.97
CA PRO A 51 -2.50 10.05 2.78
C PRO A 51 -3.32 11.33 2.61
N LEU A 52 -2.77 12.30 1.88
CA LEU A 52 -3.47 13.53 1.52
C LEU A 52 -4.72 13.23 0.67
N SER A 53 -5.69 14.15 0.67
CA SER A 53 -6.86 14.07 -0.22
C SER A 53 -6.45 14.28 -1.68
N ASP A 54 -7.30 13.83 -2.61
CA ASP A 54 -7.02 13.96 -4.05
C ASP A 54 -6.92 15.44 -4.47
N ASP A 55 -7.73 16.33 -3.89
CA ASP A 55 -7.62 17.78 -4.12
C ASP A 55 -6.27 18.34 -3.66
N ARG A 56 -5.76 17.88 -2.51
CA ARG A 56 -4.44 18.30 -2.01
C ARG A 56 -3.30 17.71 -2.85
N LEU A 57 -3.49 16.51 -3.42
CA LEU A 57 -2.55 15.92 -4.36
C LEU A 57 -2.53 16.65 -5.70
N ALA A 58 -3.69 17.07 -6.21
CA ALA A 58 -3.78 17.91 -7.40
C ALA A 58 -3.11 19.28 -7.17
N LEU A 59 -3.35 19.89 -6.00
CA LEU A 59 -2.66 21.13 -5.62
C LEU A 59 -1.14 20.94 -5.51
N LEU A 60 -0.69 19.84 -4.89
CA LEU A 60 0.73 19.48 -4.83
C LEU A 60 1.33 19.34 -6.22
N ALA A 61 0.63 18.65 -7.12
CA ALA A 61 1.04 18.44 -8.50
C ALA A 61 1.26 19.76 -9.24
N ALA A 62 0.30 20.67 -9.11
CA ALA A 62 0.38 21.99 -9.72
C ALA A 62 1.50 22.86 -9.11
N ARG A 63 1.62 22.89 -7.77
CA ARG A 63 2.59 23.76 -7.07
C ARG A 63 4.03 23.31 -7.24
N LEU A 64 4.25 22.00 -7.28
CA LEU A 64 5.60 21.42 -7.39
C LEU A 64 6.00 21.04 -8.81
N ALA A 65 5.16 21.39 -9.80
CA ALA A 65 5.33 21.01 -11.20
C ALA A 65 5.70 19.52 -11.32
N LEU A 66 4.84 18.66 -10.77
CA LEU A 66 5.03 17.21 -10.88
C LEU A 66 4.83 16.77 -12.32
N THR A 67 5.65 15.82 -12.77
CA THR A 67 5.38 15.17 -14.05
C THR A 67 4.09 14.35 -13.94
N PRO A 68 3.42 14.05 -15.07
CA PRO A 68 2.25 13.17 -15.06
C PRO A 68 2.52 11.84 -14.36
N GLU A 69 3.70 11.27 -14.56
CA GLU A 69 4.12 9.99 -13.97
C GLU A 69 4.27 10.08 -12.45
N GLU A 70 4.89 11.15 -11.94
CA GLU A 70 5.03 11.37 -10.50
C GLU A 70 3.68 11.62 -9.83
N HIS A 71 2.81 12.40 -10.48
CA HIS A 71 1.47 12.65 -9.98
C HIS A 71 0.66 11.34 -9.92
N GLN A 72 0.70 10.53 -10.98
CA GLN A 72 0.05 9.22 -11.00
C GLN A 72 0.62 8.27 -9.94
N ALA A 73 1.94 8.25 -9.74
CA ALA A 73 2.57 7.45 -8.70
C ALA A 73 2.11 7.86 -7.29
N LEU A 74 1.96 9.16 -7.02
CA LEU A 74 1.43 9.66 -5.76
C LEU A 74 -0.05 9.31 -5.56
N LEU A 75 -0.88 9.47 -6.59
CA LEU A 75 -2.29 9.09 -6.54
C LEU A 75 -2.46 7.59 -6.29
N TRP A 76 -1.67 6.76 -6.96
CA TRP A 76 -1.65 5.33 -6.72
C TRP A 76 -1.26 5.01 -5.27
N ALA A 77 -0.16 5.58 -4.77
CA ALA A 77 0.31 5.32 -3.43
C ALA A 77 -0.70 5.79 -2.36
N ALA A 78 -1.39 6.91 -2.60
CA ALA A 78 -2.45 7.39 -1.74
C ALA A 78 -3.66 6.43 -1.71
N ARG A 79 -4.13 6.00 -2.89
CA ARG A 79 -5.22 5.01 -2.99
C ARG A 79 -4.85 3.69 -2.31
N HIS A 80 -3.64 3.21 -2.56
CA HIS A 80 -3.08 2.02 -1.92
C HIS A 80 -3.15 2.13 -0.39
N ASP A 81 -2.64 3.21 0.20
CA ASP A 81 -2.60 3.37 1.66
C ASP A 81 -3.98 3.57 2.28
N ARG A 82 -4.97 4.09 1.53
CA ARG A 82 -6.37 4.13 1.96
C ARG A 82 -6.94 2.72 2.11
N VAL A 83 -6.69 1.83 1.15
CA VAL A 83 -7.10 0.41 1.23
C VAL A 83 -6.44 -0.28 2.43
N ILE A 84 -5.13 -0.09 2.61
CA ILE A 84 -4.40 -0.66 3.75
C ILE A 84 -4.96 -0.13 5.08
N SER A 85 -5.29 1.16 5.17
CA SER A 85 -5.86 1.74 6.39
C SER A 85 -7.26 1.21 6.69
N GLN A 86 -8.08 0.94 5.66
CA GLN A 86 -9.40 0.32 5.83
C GLN A 86 -9.28 -1.12 6.35
N LEU A 87 -8.35 -1.89 5.79
CA LEU A 87 -8.09 -3.26 6.23
C LEU A 87 -7.58 -3.30 7.67
N GLU A 88 -6.66 -2.40 8.02
CA GLU A 88 -6.15 -2.25 9.39
C GLU A 88 -7.27 -1.87 10.38
N ALA A 89 -8.13 -0.92 10.01
CA ALA A 89 -9.29 -0.52 10.82
C ALA A 89 -10.32 -1.66 10.99
N SER A 90 -10.34 -2.62 10.07
CA SER A 90 -11.21 -3.80 10.11
C SER A 90 -10.59 -4.95 10.91
N GLY A 91 -9.44 -4.74 11.55
CA GLY A 91 -8.75 -5.75 12.36
C GLY A 91 -7.79 -6.64 11.57
N GLY A 92 -7.45 -6.27 10.33
CA GLY A 92 -6.50 -7.02 9.51
C GLY A 92 -5.13 -7.16 10.19
N SER A 93 -4.64 -8.39 10.24
CA SER A 93 -3.32 -8.72 10.75
C SER A 93 -2.22 -8.14 9.87
N ARG A 94 -1.02 -7.99 10.43
CA ARG A 94 0.15 -7.49 9.69
C ARG A 94 0.44 -8.32 8.42
N GLN A 95 0.25 -9.63 8.47
CA GLN A 95 0.48 -10.52 7.33
C GLN A 95 -0.52 -10.25 6.19
N GLU A 96 -1.79 -10.03 6.53
CA GLU A 96 -2.83 -9.66 5.56
C GLU A 96 -2.56 -8.29 4.94
N LEU A 97 -2.16 -7.30 5.75
CA LEU A 97 -1.77 -5.97 5.25
C LEU A 97 -0.61 -6.08 4.25
N LEU A 98 0.40 -6.90 4.55
CA LEU A 98 1.55 -7.11 3.66
C LEU A 98 1.16 -7.84 2.38
N LEU A 99 0.33 -8.88 2.47
CA LEU A 99 -0.16 -9.61 1.31
C LEU A 99 -0.87 -8.68 0.34
N VAL A 100 -1.84 -7.91 0.84
CA VAL A 100 -2.61 -6.94 0.04
C VAL A 100 -1.69 -5.88 -0.54
N SER A 101 -0.78 -5.30 0.26
CA SER A 101 0.16 -4.29 -0.22
C SER A 101 1.04 -4.80 -1.36
N LYS A 102 1.60 -6.02 -1.22
CA LYS A 102 2.45 -6.62 -2.25
C LYS A 102 1.66 -6.98 -3.51
N ALA A 103 0.45 -7.50 -3.37
CA ALA A 103 -0.42 -7.79 -4.51
C ALA A 103 -0.77 -6.51 -5.30
N MET A 104 -1.16 -5.43 -4.60
CA MET A 104 -1.46 -4.14 -5.24
C MET A 104 -0.23 -3.51 -5.89
N THR A 105 0.94 -3.63 -5.26
CA THR A 105 2.22 -3.15 -5.82
C THR A 105 2.60 -3.91 -7.08
N ALA A 106 2.50 -5.23 -7.08
CA ALA A 106 2.74 -6.06 -8.25
C ALA A 106 1.78 -5.68 -9.40
N TRP A 107 0.48 -5.60 -9.10
CA TRP A 107 -0.55 -5.22 -10.06
C TRP A 107 -0.28 -3.87 -10.74
N ASN A 108 0.21 -2.88 -9.98
CA ASN A 108 0.50 -1.55 -10.51
C ASN A 108 1.61 -1.52 -11.57
N HIS A 109 2.54 -2.48 -11.52
CA HIS A 109 3.67 -2.58 -12.45
C HIS A 109 3.41 -3.57 -13.61
N MET A 110 2.23 -4.19 -13.64
CA MET A 110 1.84 -5.12 -14.69
C MET A 110 0.95 -4.43 -15.72
N GLU A 111 1.01 -4.89 -16.97
CA GLU A 111 0.19 -4.40 -18.07
C GLU A 111 -0.38 -5.54 -18.92
N GLY A 112 -1.53 -5.30 -19.55
CA GLY A 112 -2.17 -6.23 -20.49
C GLY A 112 -2.22 -7.68 -19.99
N ALA A 113 -1.68 -8.60 -20.79
CA ALA A 113 -1.65 -10.03 -20.50
C ALA A 113 -0.95 -10.40 -19.17
N GLN A 114 -0.04 -9.56 -18.65
CA GLN A 114 0.61 -9.82 -17.36
C GLN A 114 -0.40 -9.75 -16.20
N ARG A 115 -1.36 -8.82 -16.25
CA ARG A 115 -2.41 -8.68 -15.24
C ARG A 115 -3.35 -9.87 -15.24
N GLU A 116 -3.76 -10.33 -16.41
CA GLU A 116 -4.60 -11.52 -16.57
C GLU A 116 -3.89 -12.78 -16.06
N GLY A 117 -2.62 -12.97 -16.45
CA GLY A 117 -1.80 -14.09 -15.98
C GLY A 117 -1.62 -14.09 -14.46
N TRP A 118 -1.36 -12.92 -13.87
CA TRP A 118 -1.25 -12.76 -12.42
C TRP A 118 -2.57 -13.11 -11.71
N LEU A 119 -3.69 -12.57 -12.18
CA LEU A 119 -5.00 -12.83 -11.58
C LEU A 119 -5.34 -14.33 -11.62
N ASN A 120 -5.14 -14.97 -12.77
CA ASN A 120 -5.33 -16.41 -12.93
C ASN A 120 -4.44 -17.23 -11.98
N GLN A 121 -3.20 -16.79 -11.76
CA GLN A 121 -2.29 -17.46 -10.82
C GLN A 121 -2.77 -17.32 -9.37
N VAL A 122 -3.23 -16.14 -8.96
CA VAL A 122 -3.77 -15.91 -7.61
C VAL A 122 -5.02 -16.76 -7.37
N ILE A 123 -5.94 -16.82 -8.34
CA ILE A 123 -7.15 -17.65 -8.27
C ILE A 123 -6.76 -19.13 -8.08
N ARG A 124 -5.88 -19.66 -8.94
CA ARG A 124 -5.43 -21.06 -8.84
C ARG A 124 -4.77 -21.38 -7.50
N LEU A 125 -3.96 -20.45 -6.97
CA LEU A 125 -3.31 -20.65 -5.67
C LEU A 125 -4.34 -20.69 -4.54
N ALA A 126 -5.35 -19.82 -4.57
CA ALA A 126 -6.44 -19.83 -3.60
C ALA A 126 -7.24 -21.14 -3.67
N ASP A 127 -7.64 -21.56 -4.87
CA ASP A 127 -8.38 -22.81 -5.07
C ASP A 127 -7.58 -24.02 -4.57
N SER A 128 -6.28 -24.07 -4.89
CA SER A 128 -5.38 -25.14 -4.44
C SER A 128 -5.25 -25.18 -2.92
N ALA A 129 -5.15 -24.02 -2.26
CA ALA A 129 -5.05 -23.94 -0.81
C ALA A 129 -6.32 -24.46 -0.12
N VAL A 130 -7.50 -24.13 -0.66
CA VAL A 130 -8.79 -24.63 -0.16
C VAL A 130 -8.89 -26.14 -0.33
N MET A 131 -8.52 -26.66 -1.51
CA MET A 131 -8.53 -28.11 -1.78
C MET A 131 -7.56 -28.87 -0.85
N LEU A 132 -6.35 -28.37 -0.66
CA LEU A 132 -5.37 -28.98 0.25
C LEU A 132 -5.86 -28.98 1.69
N HIS A 133 -6.45 -27.87 2.15
CA HIS A 133 -7.05 -27.80 3.48
C HIS A 133 -8.17 -28.84 3.63
N ALA A 134 -9.07 -28.93 2.65
CA ALA A 134 -10.16 -29.92 2.66
C ALA A 134 -9.67 -31.38 2.58
N ALA A 135 -8.52 -31.65 1.98
CA ALA A 135 -7.93 -32.99 1.87
C ALA A 135 -7.11 -33.41 3.10
N VAL A 136 -6.58 -32.45 3.87
CA VAL A 136 -5.77 -32.70 5.08
C VAL A 136 -6.61 -32.71 6.37
N VAL A 137 -7.75 -32.01 6.38
CA VAL A 137 -8.69 -31.96 7.53
C VAL A 137 -9.64 -33.16 7.70
N PRO A 138 -9.89 -34.09 6.74
CA PRO A 138 -10.73 -35.26 7.00
C PRO A 138 -9.87 -36.36 7.63
N ASN A 139 -9.62 -36.24 8.94
CA ASN A 139 -9.22 -37.35 9.83
C ASN A 139 -9.29 -37.01 11.34
N ALA A 140 -9.64 -35.77 11.72
CA ALA A 140 -9.74 -35.42 13.14
C ALA A 140 -11.00 -35.99 13.85
N MET A 141 -12.04 -36.39 13.11
CA MET A 141 -13.25 -37.00 13.70
C MET A 141 -13.20 -38.53 13.77
N GLU A 142 -12.47 -39.24 12.90
CA GLU A 142 -12.31 -40.70 13.01
C GLU A 142 -11.35 -41.10 14.14
N ALA A 143 -10.34 -40.28 14.45
CA ALA A 143 -9.40 -40.53 15.55
C ALA A 143 -9.96 -40.21 16.96
N ALA A 144 -11.09 -39.51 17.06
CA ALA A 144 -11.76 -39.21 18.33
C ALA A 144 -12.89 -40.21 18.67
N MET A 145 -13.17 -41.15 17.77
CA MET A 145 -14.19 -42.20 17.92
C MET A 145 -13.62 -43.63 17.95
N SER A 146 -12.29 -43.78 18.01
CA SER A 146 -11.58 -45.04 18.29
C SER A 146 -10.87 -44.95 19.64
#